data_AF-A0A2N2PQ65-F1
#
_entry.id   AF-A0A2N2PQ65-F1
#
_cell.length_a   1.000
_cell.length_b   1.000
_cell.length_c   1.000
_cell.angle_alpha   90.00
_cell.angle_beta   90.00
_cell.angle_gamma   90.00
#
_symmetry.space_group_name_H-M   'P 1'
#
loop_
_entity.id
_entity.type
_entity.pdbx_description
1 polymer ?
#
loop_
_entity_poly.entity_id
_entity_poly.type
_entity_poly.pdbx_seq_one_letter_code
_entity_poly.pdbx_strand_id
1 'polypeptide(L)'
;MRAAQKVTLQISQVLRAAEEDAARPFRRCAGLAAPGYASQHTVRSALDLIRELSTDIKVTAEKHNLDPLLLAGVVFAENRNDRNWIRGQDWSSIFGLGLVGGAEVKNLVSPLMKSNPAIGVTEVSLAVAAMMDDSGLVPANYGDLSWEERIRVHEEIAKGLSGDERKRILGNLSDSKRSLEYAAKYLNFLADYRDYGDDYALWLSDYNRGLSNWDTTTEYGRRIDVYRKNIEYVLNWRESPATLCIGQIGCAQFYDSAFHGVLP
;
A
#
# COMPACT_ATOMS: atom_id res chain seq x y z
N MET A 1 -29.67 36.27 -42.59
CA MET A 1 -30.43 35.19 -41.91
C MET A 1 -29.91 33.78 -42.19
N ARG A 2 -29.91 33.27 -43.43
CA ARG A 2 -29.58 31.84 -43.73
C ARG A 2 -28.25 31.30 -43.15
N ALA A 3 -27.22 32.14 -43.01
CA ALA A 3 -25.94 31.72 -42.43
C ALA A 3 -26.02 31.37 -40.93
N ALA A 4 -26.79 32.13 -40.14
CA ALA A 4 -26.93 31.90 -38.70
C ALA A 4 -27.62 30.55 -38.40
N GLN A 5 -28.69 30.24 -39.13
CA GLN A 5 -29.38 28.94 -39.01
C GLN A 5 -28.46 27.75 -39.30
N LYS A 6 -27.50 27.88 -40.24
CA LYS A 6 -26.57 26.79 -40.57
C LYS A 6 -25.58 26.52 -39.42
N VAL A 7 -25.09 27.57 -38.76
CA VAL A 7 -24.19 27.45 -37.60
C VAL A 7 -24.90 26.82 -36.41
N THR A 8 -26.13 27.28 -36.09
CA THR A 8 -26.92 26.67 -35.00
C THR A 8 -27.18 25.19 -35.24
N LEU A 9 -27.50 24.78 -36.47
CA LEU A 9 -27.74 23.37 -36.79
C LEU A 9 -26.50 22.49 -36.59
N GLN A 10 -25.31 22.97 -36.99
CA GLN A 10 -24.05 22.25 -36.79
C GLN A 10 -23.69 22.14 -35.31
N ILE A 11 -23.90 23.19 -34.51
CA ILE A 11 -23.66 23.15 -33.05
C ILE A 11 -24.59 22.14 -32.38
N SER A 12 -25.89 22.12 -32.73
CA SER A 12 -26.83 21.13 -32.19
C SER A 12 -26.51 19.69 -32.61
N GLN A 13 -25.93 19.48 -33.80
CA GLN A 13 -25.46 18.15 -34.24
C GLN A 13 -24.22 17.68 -33.48
N VAL A 14 -23.24 18.58 -33.25
CA VAL A 14 -22.05 18.27 -32.45
C VAL A 14 -22.41 18.00 -30.98
N LEU A 15 -23.32 18.79 -30.40
CA LEU A 15 -23.77 18.57 -29.02
C LEU A 15 -24.53 17.25 -28.87
N ARG A 16 -25.42 16.88 -29.81
CA ARG A 16 -26.06 15.56 -29.79
C ARG A 16 -25.08 14.41 -29.96
N ALA A 17 -24.06 14.55 -30.82
CA ALA A 17 -23.03 13.53 -30.95
C ALA A 17 -22.23 13.36 -29.65
N ALA A 18 -21.93 14.46 -28.94
CA ALA A 18 -21.28 14.43 -27.63
C ALA A 18 -22.17 13.84 -26.52
N GLU A 19 -23.47 14.16 -26.52
CA GLU A 19 -24.46 13.56 -25.61
C GLU A 19 -24.67 12.07 -25.89
N GLU A 20 -24.73 11.64 -27.16
CA GLU A 20 -24.85 10.22 -27.54
C GLU A 20 -23.61 9.40 -27.19
N ASP A 21 -22.40 9.98 -27.24
CA ASP A 21 -21.17 9.29 -26.83
C ASP A 21 -21.00 9.30 -25.29
N ALA A 22 -21.40 10.37 -24.61
CA ALA A 22 -21.44 10.42 -23.14
C ALA A 22 -22.56 9.56 -22.52
N ALA A 23 -23.66 9.35 -23.24
CA ALA A 23 -24.80 8.53 -22.80
C ALA A 23 -24.67 7.04 -23.19
N ARG A 24 -23.60 6.62 -23.88
CA ARG A 24 -23.27 5.19 -24.06
C ARG A 24 -22.92 4.59 -22.70
N PRO A 25 -23.77 3.74 -22.09
CA PRO A 25 -23.40 3.08 -20.87
C PRO A 25 -22.32 2.04 -21.17
N PHE A 26 -21.46 1.76 -20.18
CA PHE A 26 -20.44 0.70 -20.17
C PHE A 26 -21.04 -0.73 -20.34
N ARG A 27 -21.64 -1.02 -21.51
CA ARG A 27 -22.40 -2.25 -21.82
C ARG A 27 -21.64 -3.21 -22.75
N ARG A 28 -20.31 -3.25 -22.68
CA ARG A 28 -19.49 -4.30 -23.33
C ARG A 28 -18.52 -5.06 -22.43
N CYS A 29 -18.48 -4.77 -21.13
CA CYS A 29 -17.69 -5.54 -20.14
C CYS A 29 -18.55 -6.21 -19.06
N ALA A 30 -19.87 -6.27 -19.23
CA ALA A 30 -20.83 -6.81 -18.25
C ALA A 30 -21.23 -8.28 -18.51
N GLY A 31 -20.48 -9.00 -19.34
CA GLY A 31 -20.63 -10.44 -19.56
C GLY A 31 -19.23 -11.06 -19.58
N LEU A 32 -19.03 -12.12 -18.78
CA LEU A 32 -17.73 -12.66 -18.39
C LEU A 32 -16.96 -11.79 -17.38
N ALA A 33 -17.41 -11.81 -16.12
CA ALA A 33 -16.52 -11.58 -14.99
C ALA A 33 -15.52 -12.75 -14.89
N ALA A 34 -14.48 -12.70 -15.73
CA ALA A 34 -13.38 -13.65 -15.68
C ALA A 34 -12.65 -13.52 -14.32
N PRO A 35 -12.10 -14.62 -13.77
CA PRO A 35 -11.51 -14.64 -12.42
C PRO A 35 -10.23 -13.77 -12.23
N GLY A 36 -9.86 -12.93 -13.20
CA GLY A 36 -8.76 -11.96 -13.11
C GLY A 36 -9.17 -10.52 -12.77
N TYR A 37 -10.45 -10.13 -12.86
CA TYR A 37 -10.82 -8.70 -12.74
C TYR A 37 -10.54 -8.13 -11.33
N ALA A 38 -10.65 -8.95 -10.28
CA ALA A 38 -10.41 -8.52 -8.91
C ALA A 38 -8.94 -8.11 -8.64
N SER A 39 -7.96 -8.72 -9.32
CA SER A 39 -6.53 -8.44 -9.06
C SER A 39 -6.05 -7.11 -9.65
N GLN A 40 -6.70 -6.61 -10.70
CA GLN A 40 -6.29 -5.35 -11.33
C GLN A 40 -6.64 -4.14 -10.46
N HIS A 41 -7.79 -4.16 -9.77
CA HIS A 41 -8.18 -3.09 -8.86
C HIS A 41 -7.22 -2.99 -7.66
N THR A 42 -6.80 -4.11 -7.07
CA THR A 42 -5.92 -4.11 -5.89
C THR A 42 -4.50 -3.66 -6.20
N VAL A 43 -3.95 -4.03 -7.37
CA VAL A 43 -2.65 -3.53 -7.84
C VAL A 43 -2.71 -2.02 -8.10
N ARG A 44 -3.79 -1.52 -8.73
CA ARG A 44 -3.96 -0.09 -9.00
C ARG A 44 -4.04 0.72 -7.71
N SER A 45 -4.82 0.30 -6.72
CA SER A 45 -4.94 0.99 -5.43
C SER A 45 -3.61 1.06 -4.67
N ALA A 46 -2.80 0.01 -4.68
CA ALA A 46 -1.46 0.04 -4.08
C ALA A 46 -0.53 1.04 -4.79
N LEU A 47 -0.59 1.15 -6.12
CA LEU A 47 0.20 2.13 -6.90
C LEU A 47 -0.30 3.57 -6.72
N ASP A 48 -1.61 3.77 -6.64
CA ASP A 48 -2.21 5.08 -6.32
C ASP A 48 -1.80 5.55 -4.92
N LEU A 49 -1.76 4.65 -3.92
CA LEU A 49 -1.26 4.94 -2.56
C LEU A 49 0.23 5.28 -2.53
N ILE A 50 1.07 4.59 -3.32
CA ILE A 50 2.51 4.94 -3.43
C ILE A 50 2.69 6.31 -4.10
N ARG A 51 1.84 6.68 -5.07
CA ARG A 51 1.86 8.03 -5.65
C ARG A 51 1.55 9.09 -4.61
N GLU A 52 0.50 8.88 -3.80
CA GLU A 52 0.10 9.77 -2.69
C GLU A 52 1.22 9.92 -1.65
N LEU A 53 1.79 8.80 -1.19
CA LEU A 53 2.85 8.78 -0.17
C LEU A 53 4.27 9.04 -0.73
N SER A 54 4.42 9.29 -2.02
CA SER A 54 5.72 9.32 -2.73
C SER A 54 6.75 10.26 -2.12
N THR A 55 6.32 11.38 -1.54
CA THR A 55 7.21 12.34 -0.85
C THR A 55 7.66 11.81 0.51
N ASP A 56 6.73 11.29 1.32
CA ASP A 56 7.06 10.74 2.65
C ASP A 56 7.87 9.44 2.56
N ILE A 57 7.64 8.61 1.53
CA ILE A 57 8.48 7.45 1.22
C ILE A 57 9.93 7.89 0.97
N LYS A 58 10.15 8.88 0.09
CA LYS A 58 11.50 9.37 -0.23
C LYS A 58 12.20 9.99 0.98
N VAL A 59 11.52 10.89 1.69
CA VAL A 59 12.09 11.56 2.87
C VAL A 59 12.40 10.55 3.98
N THR A 60 11.55 9.55 4.19
CA THR A 60 11.79 8.50 5.18
C THR A 60 12.94 7.59 4.77
N ALA A 61 13.00 7.17 3.50
CA ALA A 61 14.07 6.33 2.99
C ALA A 61 15.44 7.05 3.05
N GLU A 62 15.51 8.32 2.63
CA GLU A 62 16.71 9.16 2.75
C GLU A 62 17.16 9.29 4.21
N LYS A 63 16.24 9.62 5.12
CA LYS A 63 16.51 9.72 6.57
C LYS A 63 17.07 8.43 7.17
N HIS A 64 16.68 7.27 6.65
CA HIS A 64 17.08 5.96 7.14
C HIS A 64 18.18 5.28 6.30
N ASN A 65 18.71 5.95 5.27
CA ASN A 65 19.71 5.43 4.33
C ASN A 65 19.26 4.15 3.61
N LEU A 66 18.01 4.13 3.14
CA LEU A 66 17.39 3.07 2.33
C LEU A 66 17.10 3.58 0.91
N ASP A 67 16.98 2.66 -0.07
CA ASP A 67 16.40 3.02 -1.37
C ASP A 67 14.87 3.27 -1.20
N PRO A 68 14.35 4.44 -1.63
CA PRO A 68 12.91 4.69 -1.72
C PRO A 68 12.09 3.59 -2.41
N LEU A 69 12.66 2.87 -3.38
CA LEU A 69 12.01 1.76 -4.09
C LEU A 69 11.76 0.55 -3.17
N LEU A 70 12.67 0.25 -2.23
CA LEU A 70 12.48 -0.83 -1.27
C LEU A 70 11.33 -0.52 -0.31
N LEU A 71 11.28 0.71 0.21
CA LEU A 71 10.20 1.15 1.11
C LEU A 71 8.85 1.28 0.37
N ALA A 72 8.85 1.72 -0.89
CA ALA A 72 7.67 1.65 -1.76
C ALA A 72 7.24 0.19 -2.05
N GLY A 73 8.20 -0.74 -2.10
CA GLY A 73 7.97 -2.18 -2.21
C GLY A 73 7.20 -2.76 -1.03
N VAL A 74 7.48 -2.31 0.20
CA VAL A 74 6.69 -2.65 1.40
C VAL A 74 5.24 -2.19 1.24
N VAL A 75 5.03 -0.90 0.95
CA VAL A 75 3.69 -0.33 0.75
C VAL A 75 2.94 -1.06 -0.37
N PHE A 76 3.62 -1.40 -1.47
CA PHE A 76 3.02 -2.17 -2.55
C PHE A 76 2.58 -3.56 -2.07
N ALA A 77 3.48 -4.31 -1.44
CA ALA A 77 3.28 -5.72 -1.14
C ALA A 77 2.16 -5.96 -0.11
N GLU A 78 2.02 -5.09 0.89
CA GLU A 78 0.92 -5.15 1.87
C GLU A 78 -0.43 -4.72 1.28
N ASN A 79 -0.46 -3.66 0.47
CA ASN A 79 -1.74 -3.11 -0.04
C ASN A 79 -2.24 -3.79 -1.34
N ARG A 80 -1.38 -4.46 -2.14
CA ARG A 80 -1.78 -5.04 -3.46
C ARG A 80 -2.67 -6.29 -3.40
N ASN A 81 -3.09 -6.74 -2.22
CA ASN A 81 -4.05 -7.84 -2.00
C ASN A 81 -5.31 -7.34 -1.30
N ASP A 82 -5.85 -6.24 -1.84
CA ASP A 82 -6.74 -5.30 -1.16
C ASP A 82 -8.17 -5.79 -0.84
N ARG A 83 -8.25 -6.82 0.01
CA ARG A 83 -9.40 -7.08 0.88
C ARG A 83 -9.32 -6.30 2.19
N ASN A 84 -8.15 -5.72 2.52
CA ASN A 84 -7.86 -5.12 3.82
C ASN A 84 -8.08 -3.59 3.85
N TRP A 85 -7.70 -2.82 2.83
CA TRP A 85 -7.61 -1.36 2.90
C TRP A 85 -8.76 -0.63 2.15
N ILE A 86 -9.08 -1.00 0.90
CA ILE A 86 -10.23 -0.47 0.13
C ILE A 86 -11.55 -0.65 0.89
N ARG A 87 -11.62 -1.67 1.75
CA ARG A 87 -12.73 -1.89 2.68
C ARG A 87 -12.59 -1.12 3.99
N GLY A 88 -12.04 0.09 3.99
CA GLY A 88 -12.15 1.05 5.09
C GLY A 88 -13.59 1.34 5.55
N GLN A 89 -14.61 0.92 4.80
CA GLN A 89 -16.03 0.90 5.21
C GLN A 89 -16.55 -0.42 5.83
N ASP A 90 -15.77 -1.52 5.82
CA ASP A 90 -16.23 -2.88 6.18
C ASP A 90 -15.34 -3.59 7.23
N TRP A 91 -14.52 -2.84 7.99
CA TRP A 91 -13.89 -3.33 9.25
C TRP A 91 -14.94 -3.54 10.37
N SER A 92 -16.19 -3.15 10.11
CA SER A 92 -17.40 -3.51 10.87
C SER A 92 -17.71 -5.01 10.85
N SER A 93 -17.24 -5.77 9.86
CA SER A 93 -17.63 -7.18 9.66
C SER A 93 -16.94 -8.20 10.60
N ILE A 94 -15.75 -7.90 11.12
CA ILE A 94 -15.03 -8.80 12.06
C ILE A 94 -15.55 -8.61 13.51
N PHE A 95 -16.07 -7.42 13.84
CA PHE A 95 -16.77 -7.16 15.09
C PHE A 95 -18.27 -6.98 14.83
N GLY A 96 -18.94 -8.08 14.48
CA GLY A 96 -20.37 -8.19 14.18
C GLY A 96 -21.31 -7.93 15.38
N LEU A 97 -21.14 -6.79 16.05
CA LEU A 97 -22.06 -6.19 17.03
C LEU A 97 -22.42 -4.73 16.67
N GLY A 98 -22.43 -4.42 15.37
CA GLY A 98 -23.37 -3.48 14.73
C GLY A 98 -23.45 -2.03 15.21
N LEU A 99 -22.51 -1.52 16.03
CA LEU A 99 -22.64 -0.19 16.65
C LEU A 99 -21.52 0.81 16.30
N VAL A 100 -20.28 0.37 16.11
CA VAL A 100 -19.17 1.21 15.63
C VAL A 100 -18.20 0.31 14.84
N GLY A 101 -17.67 0.76 13.70
CA GLY A 101 -16.74 -0.04 12.89
C GLY A 101 -15.74 0.81 12.11
N GLY A 102 -14.44 0.57 12.34
CA GLY A 102 -13.33 1.27 11.69
C GLY A 102 -11.99 0.98 12.38
N ALA A 103 -10.89 1.54 11.85
CA ALA A 103 -9.58 1.49 12.51
C ALA A 103 -9.63 2.07 13.94
N GLU A 104 -10.47 3.09 14.14
CA GLU A 104 -10.80 3.69 15.44
C GLU A 104 -11.31 2.65 16.47
N VAL A 105 -12.07 1.63 16.05
CA VAL A 105 -12.62 0.61 16.95
C VAL A 105 -11.58 -0.44 17.31
N LYS A 106 -10.71 -0.83 16.37
CA LYS A 106 -9.51 -1.58 16.75
C LYS A 106 -8.64 -0.76 17.68
N ASN A 107 -8.46 0.55 17.47
CA ASN A 107 -7.69 1.40 18.39
C ASN A 107 -8.38 1.64 19.74
N LEU A 108 -9.72 1.50 19.82
CA LEU A 108 -10.50 1.61 21.06
C LEU A 108 -10.53 0.29 21.86
N VAL A 109 -10.58 -0.85 21.19
CA VAL A 109 -10.71 -2.20 21.81
C VAL A 109 -9.37 -2.94 21.93
N SER A 110 -8.39 -2.64 21.07
CA SER A 110 -7.02 -3.20 21.16
C SER A 110 -6.31 -2.88 22.48
N PRO A 111 -6.50 -1.72 23.14
CA PRO A 111 -5.98 -1.51 24.50
C PRO A 111 -6.53 -2.50 25.54
N LEU A 112 -7.69 -3.11 25.29
CA LEU A 112 -8.34 -4.11 26.15
C LEU A 112 -8.01 -5.55 25.71
N MET A 113 -7.79 -5.79 24.42
CA MET A 113 -7.37 -7.09 23.88
C MET A 113 -5.85 -7.18 23.79
N LYS A 114 -5.21 -8.05 24.59
CA LYS A 114 -3.75 -8.27 24.58
C LYS A 114 -3.23 -9.04 23.33
N SER A 115 -3.64 -8.62 22.14
CA SER A 115 -3.18 -9.15 20.85
C SER A 115 -1.92 -8.40 20.35
N ASN A 116 -1.24 -8.95 19.35
CA ASN A 116 -0.21 -8.24 18.58
C ASN A 116 -0.77 -7.87 17.18
N PRO A 117 -1.52 -6.78 17.02
CA PRO A 117 -2.05 -6.39 15.71
C PRO A 117 -0.95 -5.78 14.82
N ALA A 118 -0.99 -6.11 13.53
CA ALA A 118 -0.48 -5.28 12.45
C ALA A 118 -1.58 -4.29 12.03
N ILE A 119 -1.20 -3.03 11.75
CA ILE A 119 -2.07 -1.97 11.21
C ILE A 119 -1.24 -0.96 10.40
N GLY A 120 -1.93 -0.18 9.57
CA GLY A 120 -1.36 0.93 8.81
C GLY A 120 -0.82 0.50 7.45
N VAL A 121 -0.35 1.48 6.66
CA VAL A 121 0.03 1.27 5.24
C VAL A 121 1.23 0.35 5.02
N THR A 122 1.94 -0.03 6.09
CA THR A 122 3.09 -0.96 6.07
C THR A 122 2.88 -2.23 6.89
N GLU A 123 1.70 -2.41 7.52
CA GLU A 123 1.33 -3.57 8.36
C GLU A 123 2.41 -4.00 9.39
N VAL A 124 3.18 -3.05 9.94
CA VAL A 124 4.11 -3.33 11.05
C VAL A 124 3.30 -3.72 12.29
N SER A 125 3.68 -4.83 12.94
CA SER A 125 3.03 -5.26 14.17
C SER A 125 3.39 -4.40 15.39
N LEU A 126 2.47 -4.27 16.32
CA LEU A 126 2.65 -3.55 17.60
C LEU A 126 3.94 -3.96 18.34
N ALA A 127 4.27 -5.25 18.37
CA ALA A 127 5.48 -5.75 19.02
C ALA A 127 6.76 -5.32 18.29
N VAL A 128 6.77 -5.39 16.96
CA VAL A 128 7.91 -4.93 16.15
C VAL A 128 8.08 -3.42 16.31
N ALA A 129 6.99 -2.64 16.28
CA ALA A 129 7.05 -1.20 16.52
C ALA A 129 7.54 -0.85 17.93
N ALA A 130 7.21 -1.66 18.96
CA ALA A 130 7.76 -1.51 20.30
C ALA A 130 9.28 -1.79 20.34
N MET A 131 9.74 -2.88 19.72
CA MET A 131 11.19 -3.18 19.56
C MET A 131 11.95 -2.07 18.81
N MET A 132 11.28 -1.39 17.88
CA MET A 132 11.84 -0.27 17.13
C MET A 132 11.82 1.07 17.91
N ASP A 133 11.11 1.15 19.03
CA ASP A 133 11.15 2.29 19.97
C ASP A 133 12.10 2.03 21.15
N ASP A 134 12.23 0.78 21.59
CA ASP A 134 13.13 0.34 22.66
C ASP A 134 13.88 -0.95 22.25
N SER A 135 15.17 -0.82 21.96
CA SER A 135 16.03 -1.95 21.62
C SER A 135 16.27 -2.91 22.78
N GLY A 136 15.99 -2.52 24.03
CA GLY A 136 15.99 -3.41 25.19
C GLY A 136 14.92 -4.50 25.14
N LEU A 137 13.90 -4.33 24.27
CA LEU A 137 12.87 -5.35 24.01
C LEU A 137 13.30 -6.40 22.97
N VAL A 138 14.45 -6.20 22.29
CA VAL A 138 14.99 -7.15 21.32
C VAL A 138 15.81 -8.22 22.07
N PRO A 139 15.45 -9.52 21.99
CA PRO A 139 16.30 -10.58 22.52
C PRO A 139 17.67 -10.61 21.83
N ALA A 140 18.76 -10.79 22.59
CA ALA A 140 20.11 -10.84 22.04
C ALA A 140 20.31 -11.95 20.97
N ASN A 141 19.50 -13.01 21.02
CA ASN A 141 19.48 -14.12 20.07
C ASN A 141 18.32 -14.06 19.05
N TYR A 142 17.69 -12.88 18.85
CA TYR A 142 16.47 -12.76 18.02
C TYR A 142 16.63 -13.34 16.60
N GLY A 143 17.82 -13.19 16.01
CA GLY A 143 18.13 -13.74 14.69
C GLY A 143 18.13 -15.27 14.64
N ASP A 144 18.55 -15.93 15.73
CA ASP A 144 18.65 -17.39 15.82
C ASP A 144 17.32 -18.10 16.11
N LEU A 145 16.30 -17.35 16.54
CA LEU A 145 15.01 -17.90 16.95
C LEU A 145 14.30 -18.67 15.82
N SER A 146 13.46 -19.64 16.18
CA SER A 146 12.45 -20.19 15.28
C SER A 146 11.35 -19.15 14.98
N TRP A 147 10.53 -19.41 13.96
CA TRP A 147 9.36 -18.57 13.66
C TRP A 147 8.33 -18.60 14.80
N GLU A 148 8.10 -19.77 15.39
CA GLU A 148 7.24 -19.98 16.56
C GLU A 148 7.79 -19.32 17.83
N GLU A 149 9.12 -19.21 17.96
CA GLU A 149 9.77 -18.48 19.05
C GLU A 149 9.65 -16.97 18.86
N ARG A 150 9.88 -16.43 17.65
CA ARG A 150 9.62 -15.02 17.35
C ARG A 150 8.17 -14.61 17.62
N ILE A 151 7.19 -15.42 17.22
CA ILE A 151 5.78 -15.15 17.51
C ILE A 151 5.52 -15.09 19.02
N ARG A 152 6.08 -16.02 19.81
CA ARG A 152 5.94 -15.99 21.26
C ARG A 152 6.57 -14.73 21.88
N VAL A 153 7.77 -14.36 21.47
CA VAL A 153 8.43 -13.10 21.89
C VAL A 153 7.56 -11.88 21.54
N HIS A 154 7.05 -11.80 20.30
CA HIS A 154 6.19 -10.70 19.87
C HIS A 154 4.88 -10.63 20.67
N GLU A 155 4.25 -11.77 20.93
CA GLU A 155 3.08 -11.84 21.79
C GLU A 155 3.37 -11.39 23.22
N GLU A 156 4.49 -11.82 23.81
CA GLU A 156 4.91 -11.43 25.16
C GLU A 156 5.16 -9.93 25.27
N ILE A 157 5.89 -9.34 24.32
CA ILE A 157 6.09 -7.89 24.21
C ILE A 157 4.72 -7.18 24.13
N ALA A 158 3.85 -7.57 23.19
CA ALA A 158 2.55 -6.93 23.02
C ALA A 158 1.60 -7.09 24.23
N LYS A 159 1.74 -8.17 25.01
CA LYS A 159 1.01 -8.42 26.26
C LYS A 159 1.59 -7.66 27.46
N GLY A 160 2.87 -7.30 27.40
CA GLY A 160 3.65 -6.62 28.45
C GLY A 160 3.59 -5.10 28.40
N LEU A 161 3.36 -4.50 27.22
CA LEU A 161 3.18 -3.05 27.07
C LEU A 161 2.09 -2.49 27.99
N SER A 162 2.36 -1.33 28.60
CA SER A 162 1.33 -0.58 29.32
C SER A 162 0.24 -0.05 28.37
N GLY A 163 -0.92 0.31 28.93
CA GLY A 163 -2.04 0.85 28.14
C GLY A 163 -1.67 2.13 27.38
N ASP A 164 -0.84 3.00 27.97
CA ASP A 164 -0.42 4.27 27.36
C ASP A 164 0.63 4.05 26.26
N GLU A 165 1.61 3.16 26.46
CA GLU A 165 2.56 2.79 25.40
C GLU A 165 1.85 2.13 24.22
N ARG A 166 0.96 1.19 24.51
CA ARG A 166 0.14 0.51 23.49
C ARG A 166 -0.70 1.50 22.70
N LYS A 167 -1.38 2.44 23.37
CA LYS A 167 -2.15 3.51 22.72
C LYS A 167 -1.26 4.42 21.87
N ARG A 168 -0.08 4.80 22.38
CA ARG A 168 0.90 5.64 21.66
C ARG A 168 1.40 4.96 20.39
N ILE A 169 1.83 3.71 20.48
CA ILE A 169 2.38 2.95 19.34
C ILE A 169 1.29 2.67 18.30
N LEU A 170 0.07 2.26 18.71
CA LEU A 170 -1.05 2.07 17.77
C LEU A 170 -1.47 3.38 17.09
N GLY A 171 -1.44 4.50 17.82
CA GLY A 171 -1.65 5.84 17.26
C GLY A 171 -0.61 6.18 16.18
N ASN A 172 0.67 5.93 16.46
CA ASN A 172 1.76 6.10 15.50
C ASN A 172 1.60 5.16 14.29
N LEU A 173 1.31 3.87 14.48
CA LEU A 173 1.13 2.92 13.37
C LEU A 173 -0.08 3.24 12.48
N SER A 174 -1.08 3.96 13.02
CA SER A 174 -2.24 4.44 12.25
C SER A 174 -1.93 5.68 11.39
N ASP A 175 -0.84 6.41 11.68
CA ASP A 175 -0.37 7.54 10.87
C ASP A 175 0.57 7.03 9.77
N SER A 176 0.24 7.28 8.50
CA SER A 176 1.00 6.73 7.36
C SER A 176 2.49 7.10 7.39
N LYS A 177 2.85 8.29 7.87
CA LYS A 177 4.24 8.75 7.91
C LYS A 177 5.03 8.06 9.02
N ARG A 178 4.45 7.91 10.21
CA ARG A 178 5.04 7.15 11.32
C ARG A 178 5.08 5.64 11.04
N SER A 179 4.08 5.12 10.32
CA SER A 179 4.03 3.74 9.80
C SER A 179 5.19 3.46 8.84
N LEU A 180 5.53 4.42 7.95
CA LEU A 180 6.74 4.38 7.11
C LEU A 180 8.03 4.44 7.94
N GLU A 181 8.10 5.29 8.97
CA GLU A 181 9.29 5.34 9.86
C GLU A 181 9.52 4.01 10.58
N TYR A 182 8.48 3.33 11.08
CA TYR A 182 8.63 2.01 11.69
C TYR A 182 9.06 0.94 10.68
N ALA A 183 8.52 0.94 9.46
CA ALA A 183 8.95 0.02 8.40
C ALA A 183 10.43 0.24 8.03
N ALA A 184 10.88 1.50 7.92
CA ALA A 184 12.27 1.84 7.65
C ALA A 184 13.21 1.44 8.80
N LYS A 185 12.83 1.69 10.07
CA LYS A 185 13.56 1.17 11.23
C LYS A 185 13.65 -0.37 11.20
N TYR A 186 12.56 -1.06 10.89
CA TYR A 186 12.51 -2.52 10.88
C TYR A 186 13.33 -3.13 9.74
N LEU A 187 13.36 -2.51 8.56
CA LEU A 187 14.29 -2.88 7.49
C LEU A 187 15.74 -2.75 7.96
N ASN A 188 16.15 -1.59 8.51
CA ASN A 188 17.52 -1.43 9.03
C ASN A 188 17.87 -2.47 10.10
N PHE A 189 16.94 -2.75 11.02
CA PHE A 189 17.09 -3.81 12.01
C PHE A 189 17.31 -5.19 11.37
N LEU A 190 16.61 -5.53 10.28
CA LEU A 190 16.84 -6.79 9.57
C LEU A 190 18.23 -6.83 8.90
N ALA A 191 18.72 -5.68 8.42
CA ALA A 191 20.04 -5.53 7.82
C ALA A 191 21.18 -5.76 8.81
N ASP A 192 20.98 -5.43 10.10
CA ASP A 192 21.96 -5.67 11.15
C ASP A 192 22.27 -7.18 11.36
N TYR A 193 21.40 -8.08 10.91
CA TYR A 193 21.58 -9.54 11.01
C TYR A 193 21.89 -10.24 9.67
N ARG A 194 21.75 -9.55 8.53
CA ARG A 194 21.83 -10.16 7.19
C ARG A 194 22.26 -9.14 6.14
N ASP A 195 23.30 -9.48 5.39
CA ASP A 195 23.60 -8.80 4.13
C ASP A 195 22.62 -9.30 3.06
N TYR A 196 21.84 -8.36 2.50
CA TYR A 196 20.88 -8.61 1.43
C TYR A 196 21.39 -8.14 0.06
N GLY A 197 22.44 -7.30 0.02
CA GLY A 197 22.79 -6.51 -1.15
C GLY A 197 21.57 -5.84 -1.82
N ASP A 198 21.49 -5.98 -3.15
CA ASP A 198 20.42 -5.45 -3.98
C ASP A 198 19.19 -6.39 -4.12
N ASP A 199 19.13 -7.53 -3.41
CA ASP A 199 18.01 -8.49 -3.51
C ASP A 199 16.78 -8.03 -2.71
N TYR A 200 16.02 -7.11 -3.31
CA TYR A 200 14.80 -6.57 -2.70
C TYR A 200 13.71 -7.64 -2.51
N ALA A 201 13.74 -8.73 -3.25
CA ALA A 201 12.84 -9.85 -3.03
C ALA A 201 13.20 -10.60 -1.74
N LEU A 202 14.48 -10.72 -1.37
CA LEU A 202 14.90 -11.29 -0.09
C LEU A 202 14.58 -10.34 1.08
N TRP A 203 14.91 -9.05 0.96
CA TRP A 203 14.54 -8.01 1.94
C TRP A 203 13.05 -8.08 2.31
N LEU A 204 12.18 -8.00 1.31
CA LEU A 204 10.73 -8.03 1.52
C LEU A 204 10.23 -9.39 2.01
N SER A 205 10.93 -10.48 1.71
CA SER A 205 10.58 -11.81 2.23
C SER A 205 10.78 -11.89 3.75
N ASP A 206 11.92 -11.40 4.25
CA ASP A 206 12.21 -11.36 5.69
C ASP A 206 11.45 -10.24 6.42
N TYR A 207 11.09 -9.15 5.74
CA TYR A 207 10.14 -8.17 6.27
C TYR A 207 8.81 -8.85 6.66
N ASN A 208 8.22 -9.64 5.74
CA ASN A 208 6.91 -10.25 5.96
C ASN A 208 6.91 -11.46 6.92
N ARG A 209 7.97 -12.28 6.93
CA ARG A 209 8.05 -13.50 7.79
C ARG A 209 8.88 -13.34 9.06
N GLY A 210 9.52 -12.19 9.25
CA GLY A 210 10.64 -12.01 10.18
C GLY A 210 11.95 -12.53 9.58
N LEU A 211 13.08 -12.17 10.20
CA LEU A 211 14.38 -12.76 9.86
C LEU A 211 14.28 -14.29 9.85
N SER A 212 14.90 -14.94 8.89
CA SER A 212 14.92 -16.40 8.81
C SER A 212 16.29 -16.88 8.39
N ASN A 213 16.64 -18.13 8.71
CA ASN A 213 17.85 -18.78 8.23
C ASN A 213 17.74 -19.21 6.74
N TRP A 214 16.76 -18.70 6.01
CA TRP A 214 16.49 -19.09 4.63
C TRP A 214 16.89 -17.96 3.68
N ASP A 215 17.90 -18.20 2.85
CA ASP A 215 18.28 -17.31 1.73
C ASP A 215 17.33 -17.49 0.53
N THR A 216 16.04 -17.70 0.81
CA THR A 216 15.02 -17.97 -0.20
C THR A 216 13.95 -16.89 -0.19
N THR A 217 13.63 -16.41 -1.38
CA THR A 217 12.56 -15.44 -1.59
C THR A 217 11.18 -16.13 -1.49
N THR A 218 10.21 -15.44 -0.90
CA THR A 218 8.81 -15.85 -0.87
C THR A 218 8.05 -15.29 -2.07
N GLU A 219 6.80 -15.70 -2.26
CA GLU A 219 5.92 -15.03 -3.24
C GLU A 219 5.64 -13.57 -2.84
N TYR A 220 5.65 -13.22 -1.55
CA TYR A 220 5.53 -11.84 -1.10
C TYR A 220 6.69 -10.99 -1.64
N GLY A 221 7.93 -11.43 -1.44
CA GLY A 221 9.11 -10.69 -1.87
C GLY A 221 9.24 -10.55 -3.39
N ARG A 222 9.12 -11.66 -4.13
CA ARG A 222 9.28 -11.69 -5.61
C ARG A 222 8.32 -10.78 -6.38
N ARG A 223 7.26 -10.27 -5.75
CA ARG A 223 6.32 -9.32 -6.37
C ARG A 223 7.00 -8.00 -6.73
N ILE A 224 8.04 -7.56 -5.99
CA ILE A 224 8.70 -6.30 -6.33
C ILE A 224 9.32 -6.36 -7.72
N ASP A 225 9.94 -7.47 -8.13
CA ASP A 225 10.58 -7.57 -9.44
C ASP A 225 9.57 -7.57 -10.60
N VAL A 226 8.38 -8.13 -10.37
CA VAL A 226 7.27 -8.10 -11.35
C VAL A 226 6.75 -6.68 -11.56
N TYR A 227 6.62 -5.90 -10.48
CA TYR A 227 6.01 -4.55 -10.50
C TYR A 227 7.03 -3.40 -10.42
N ARG A 228 8.33 -3.70 -10.44
CA ARG A 228 9.43 -2.74 -10.15
C ARG A 228 9.27 -1.44 -10.94
N LYS A 229 9.12 -1.57 -12.27
CA LYS A 229 8.96 -0.43 -13.19
C LYS A 229 7.70 0.38 -12.92
N ASN A 230 6.60 -0.24 -12.50
CA ASN A 230 5.37 0.46 -12.14
C ASN A 230 5.54 1.25 -10.84
N ILE A 231 6.21 0.66 -9.84
CA ILE A 231 6.53 1.30 -8.55
C ILE A 231 7.50 2.47 -8.78
N GLU A 232 8.61 2.26 -9.49
CA GLU A 232 9.57 3.29 -9.89
C GLU A 232 8.89 4.46 -10.62
N TYR A 233 7.94 4.16 -11.51
CA TYR A 233 7.20 5.17 -12.27
C TYR A 233 6.31 6.03 -11.38
N VAL A 234 5.47 5.44 -10.51
CA VAL A 234 4.59 6.22 -9.62
C VAL A 234 5.37 6.93 -8.52
N LEU A 235 6.46 6.34 -8.04
CA LEU A 235 7.35 6.95 -7.05
C LEU A 235 8.07 8.17 -7.64
N ASN A 236 8.46 8.12 -8.91
CA ASN A 236 9.08 9.26 -9.60
C ASN A 236 8.10 10.15 -10.37
N TRP A 237 6.80 9.90 -10.23
CA TRP A 237 5.76 10.76 -10.80
C TRP A 237 5.85 12.15 -10.19
N ARG A 238 6.41 13.08 -10.96
CA ARG A 238 6.18 14.50 -10.72
C ARG A 238 4.80 14.79 -11.30
N GLU A 239 3.89 15.31 -10.48
CA GLU A 239 2.73 16.00 -11.04
C GLU A 239 3.28 17.07 -11.98
N SER A 240 3.02 16.92 -13.28
CA SER A 240 3.30 17.96 -14.24
C SER A 240 2.40 19.14 -13.87
N PRO A 241 2.94 20.30 -13.43
CA PRO A 241 2.10 21.46 -13.12
C PRO A 241 1.41 22.00 -14.38
N ALA A 242 1.84 21.56 -15.57
CA ALA A 242 1.06 21.64 -16.78
C ALA A 242 0.11 20.44 -16.90
N THR A 243 -1.19 20.69 -16.76
CA THR A 243 -2.20 20.00 -17.55
C THR A 243 -1.80 20.16 -19.02
N LEU A 244 -1.22 19.11 -19.60
CA LEU A 244 -0.74 19.14 -20.98
C LEU A 244 -1.93 19.00 -21.95
N CYS A 245 -2.71 20.09 -22.09
CA CYS A 245 -3.75 20.21 -23.11
C CYS A 245 -3.10 20.28 -24.50
N ILE A 246 -2.84 19.13 -25.12
CA ILE A 246 -2.39 19.04 -26.51
C ILE A 246 -3.58 19.34 -27.44
N GLY A 247 -3.85 20.63 -27.64
CA GLY A 247 -4.92 21.11 -28.52
C GLY A 247 -6.33 20.95 -27.94
N GLN A 248 -7.33 21.43 -28.69
CA GLN A 248 -8.73 21.50 -28.26
C GLN A 248 -9.48 20.15 -28.38
N ILE A 249 -8.78 19.02 -28.27
CA ILE A 249 -9.36 17.67 -28.45
C ILE A 249 -9.08 16.83 -27.20
N GLY A 250 -9.97 16.94 -26.22
CA GLY A 250 -10.17 15.96 -25.13
C GLY A 250 -8.97 15.66 -24.22
N CYS A 251 -9.09 16.00 -22.93
CA CYS A 251 -8.20 15.47 -21.89
C CYS A 251 -8.47 13.97 -21.63
N ALA A 252 -8.13 13.11 -22.58
CA ALA A 252 -8.16 11.67 -22.41
C ALA A 252 -7.08 11.24 -21.41
N GLN A 253 -7.47 10.46 -20.40
CA GLN A 253 -6.54 9.99 -19.38
C GLN A 253 -5.54 9.00 -19.99
N PHE A 254 -4.26 9.37 -20.02
CA PHE A 254 -3.14 8.52 -20.47
C PHE A 254 -2.90 7.26 -19.58
N TYR A 255 -3.77 7.01 -18.60
CA TYR A 255 -3.60 5.94 -17.60
C TYR A 255 -3.83 4.52 -18.15
N ASP A 256 -4.73 4.32 -19.11
CA ASP A 256 -5.10 2.95 -19.55
C ASP A 256 -4.07 2.30 -20.48
N SER A 257 -3.33 3.06 -21.31
CA SER A 257 -2.41 2.48 -22.30
C SER A 257 -1.07 2.01 -21.72
N ALA A 258 -0.66 2.53 -20.56
CA ALA A 258 0.61 2.17 -19.91
C ALA A 258 0.56 0.82 -19.16
N PHE A 259 -0.64 0.34 -18.79
CA PHE A 259 -0.83 -0.91 -18.04
C PHE A 259 -1.16 -2.13 -18.92
N HIS A 260 -1.35 -1.96 -20.22
CA HIS A 260 -1.53 -3.06 -21.17
C HIS A 260 -0.20 -3.57 -21.76
N GLY A 261 0.83 -3.64 -20.92
CA GLY A 261 2.04 -4.42 -21.22
C GLY A 261 1.67 -5.89 -21.31
N VAL A 262 1.68 -6.45 -22.52
CA VAL A 262 1.46 -7.88 -22.77
C VAL A 262 2.55 -8.67 -22.03
N LEU A 263 2.13 -9.50 -21.07
CA LEU A 263 3.00 -10.51 -20.47
C LEU A 263 3.37 -11.54 -21.57
N PRO A 264 4.66 -11.91 -21.71
CA PRO A 264 5.06 -13.04 -22.55
C PRO A 264 4.59 -14.39 -21.97
#